data_AF-A0A932TFC7-F1
#
_entry.id   AF-A0A932TFC7-F1
#
_cell.length_a   1.000
_cell.length_b   1.000
_cell.length_c   1.000
_cell.angle_alpha   90.00
_cell.angle_beta   90.00
_cell.angle_gamma   90.00
#
_symmetry.space_group_name_H-M   'P 1'
#
loop_
_entity.id
_entity.type
_entity.pdbx_description
1 polymer ?
#
loop_
_entity_poly.entity_id
_entity_poly.type
_entity_poly.pdbx_seq_one_letter_code
_entity_poly.pdbx_strand_id
1 'polypeptide(L)'
;MRNSLNWAVLTDANVWQCYAVTRGEPVNYDLIFEVRLTDTAQPVDEKVNLLYMLSQEGLWQVAVEGFWEQQQAVSPINVLRALLAESTVNLLRRELRALTGYRAETERLREVLIHQVVRGDVYQQLLEKQPSLARTGKGKVKTRQAQPLSAKCFAYTPDPDDPSTWKLP
;
A
#
# COMPACT_ATOMS: atom_id res chain seq x y z
N MET A 1 -7.03 -18.80 -9.33
CA MET A 1 -6.04 -19.76 -8.80
C MET A 1 -5.80 -19.39 -7.36
N ARG A 2 -6.09 -20.28 -6.39
CA ARG A 2 -5.70 -20.05 -4.99
C ARG A 2 -4.17 -20.23 -4.95
N ASN A 3 -3.43 -19.18 -4.64
CA ASN A 3 -2.01 -19.30 -4.34
C ASN A 3 -1.89 -20.15 -3.08
N SER A 4 -1.50 -21.42 -3.23
CA SER A 4 -1.10 -22.23 -2.07
C SER A 4 0.16 -21.62 -1.48
N LEU A 5 0.11 -21.22 -0.21
CA LEU A 5 1.30 -20.77 0.51
C LEU A 5 2.33 -21.89 0.50
N ASN A 6 3.54 -21.63 0.01
CA ASN A 6 4.63 -22.57 0.24
C ASN A 6 5.19 -22.23 1.61
N TRP A 7 5.31 -23.21 2.49
CA TRP A 7 5.94 -23.02 3.79
C TRP A 7 6.89 -24.19 4.09
N ALA A 8 7.85 -23.95 4.97
CA ALA A 8 8.83 -24.92 5.42
C ALA A 8 9.03 -24.78 6.93
N VAL A 9 9.39 -25.88 7.58
CA VAL A 9 9.71 -25.90 9.02
C VAL A 9 11.18 -26.18 9.22
N LEU A 10 11.79 -25.40 10.11
CA LEU A 10 13.13 -25.61 10.63
C LEU A 10 13.03 -25.96 12.11
N THR A 11 13.72 -27.01 12.56
CA THR A 11 13.70 -27.42 13.96
C THR A 11 15.03 -27.98 14.45
N ASP A 12 15.38 -27.65 15.70
CA ASP A 12 16.50 -28.23 16.46
C ASP A 12 16.01 -29.05 17.67
N ALA A 13 14.79 -29.62 17.56
CA ALA A 13 14.00 -30.27 18.62
C ALA A 13 13.50 -29.34 19.74
N ASN A 14 14.28 -28.35 20.17
CA ASN A 14 13.86 -27.39 21.20
C ASN A 14 13.10 -26.18 20.61
N VAL A 15 13.59 -25.69 19.47
CA VAL A 15 13.09 -24.56 18.70
C VAL A 15 12.44 -25.10 17.43
N TRP A 16 11.22 -24.66 17.17
CA TRP A 16 10.46 -24.99 15.97
C TRP A 16 10.05 -23.70 15.30
N GLN A 17 10.50 -23.48 14.07
CA GLN A 17 10.25 -22.28 13.29
C GLN A 17 9.53 -22.65 12.00
N CYS A 18 8.39 -22.02 11.76
CA CYS A 18 7.64 -22.17 10.51
C CYS A 18 7.83 -20.93 9.65
N TYR A 19 8.24 -21.11 8.40
CA TYR A 19 8.54 -20.04 7.45
C TYR A 19 7.62 -20.10 6.24
N ALA A 20 7.06 -18.96 5.86
CA ALA A 20 6.43 -18.73 4.57
C ALA A 20 7.53 -18.50 3.52
N VAL A 21 7.51 -19.30 2.46
CA VAL A 21 8.49 -19.28 1.38
C VAL A 21 7.85 -18.67 0.14
N THR A 22 8.30 -17.49 -0.25
CA THR A 22 7.85 -16.86 -1.50
C THR A 22 8.78 -17.30 -2.62
N ARG A 23 8.24 -18.08 -3.57
CA ARG A 23 8.98 -18.49 -4.77
C ARG A 23 9.15 -17.27 -5.68
N GLY A 24 10.38 -16.82 -5.86
CA GLY A 24 10.77 -15.68 -6.68
C GLY A 24 12.29 -15.51 -6.67
N GLU A 25 12.80 -14.59 -7.48
CA GLU A 25 14.20 -14.16 -7.45
C GLU A 25 14.22 -12.69 -7.03
N PRO A 26 14.66 -12.35 -5.79
CA PRO A 26 15.20 -13.23 -4.75
C PRO A 26 14.14 -14.07 -4.02
N VAL A 27 14.54 -15.22 -3.49
CA VAL A 27 13.70 -16.04 -2.61
C VAL A 27 13.59 -15.34 -1.26
N ASN A 28 12.35 -15.06 -0.83
CA ASN A 28 12.09 -14.45 0.47
C ASN A 28 11.50 -15.48 1.44
N TYR A 29 11.92 -15.40 2.69
CA TYR A 29 11.47 -16.25 3.79
C TYR A 29 10.95 -15.34 4.91
N ASP A 30 9.66 -15.48 5.23
CA ASP A 30 9.04 -14.75 6.32
C ASP A 30 8.70 -15.72 7.46
N LEU A 31 9.11 -15.40 8.69
CA LEU A 31 8.78 -16.22 9.85
C LEU A 31 7.27 -16.10 10.14
N ILE A 32 6.56 -17.23 10.13
CA ILE A 32 5.13 -17.31 10.48
C ILE A 32 4.98 -17.38 12.00
N PHE A 33 5.66 -18.34 12.62
CA PHE A 33 5.70 -18.50 14.08
C PHE A 33 6.96 -19.23 14.53
N GLU A 34 7.33 -19.03 15.79
CA GLU A 34 8.39 -19.76 16.49
C GLU A 34 7.85 -20.28 17.82
N VAL A 35 8.14 -21.55 18.11
CA VAL A 35 7.87 -22.18 19.40
C VAL A 35 9.18 -22.63 20.02
N ARG A 36 9.41 -22.22 21.27
CA ARG A 36 10.49 -22.77 22.09
C ARG A 36 9.92 -23.62 23.19
N LEU A 37 10.19 -24.92 23.17
CA LEU A 37 9.63 -25.86 24.14
C LEU A 37 10.04 -25.52 25.58
N THR A 38 11.29 -25.10 25.77
CA THR A 38 11.87 -24.75 27.09
C THR A 38 11.54 -23.34 27.59
N ASP A 39 10.96 -22.48 26.75
CA ASP A 39 10.71 -21.08 27.14
C ASP A 39 9.54 -20.95 28.13
N THR A 40 9.78 -20.51 29.35
CA THR A 40 8.73 -20.34 30.36
C THR A 40 7.89 -19.08 30.17
N ALA A 41 8.31 -18.15 29.32
CA ALA A 41 7.56 -16.91 29.06
C ALA A 41 6.32 -17.17 28.18
N GLN A 42 6.41 -18.13 27.26
CA GLN A 42 5.29 -18.54 26.42
C GLN A 42 4.36 -19.50 27.19
N PRO A 43 3.05 -19.20 27.29
CA PRO A 43 2.09 -20.09 27.95
C PRO A 43 1.98 -21.43 27.21
N VAL A 44 1.79 -22.51 27.96
CA VAL A 44 1.77 -23.88 27.42
C VAL A 44 0.68 -24.04 26.36
N ASP A 45 -0.51 -23.48 26.58
CA ASP A 45 -1.64 -23.57 25.65
C ASP A 45 -1.31 -22.95 24.29
N GLU A 46 -0.58 -21.84 24.26
CA GLU A 46 -0.15 -21.21 23.01
C GLU A 46 0.83 -22.10 22.25
N LYS A 47 1.79 -22.72 22.95
CA LYS A 47 2.72 -23.68 22.32
C LYS A 47 2.00 -24.89 21.75
N VAL A 48 1.03 -25.43 22.47
CA VAL A 48 0.23 -26.57 22.02
C VAL A 48 -0.53 -26.21 20.75
N ASN A 49 -1.16 -25.02 20.70
CA ASN A 49 -1.87 -24.55 19.51
C ASN A 49 -0.92 -24.36 18.31
N LEU A 50 0.26 -23.78 18.54
CA LEU A 50 1.25 -23.58 17.48
C LEU A 50 1.80 -24.92 16.93
N LEU A 51 2.07 -25.89 17.81
CA LEU A 51 2.52 -27.22 17.39
C LEU A 51 1.40 -28.05 16.75
N TYR A 52 0.15 -27.87 17.18
CA TYR A 52 -1.03 -28.51 16.56
C TYR A 52 -1.14 -28.16 15.08
N MET A 53 -0.77 -26.94 14.67
CA MET A 53 -0.76 -26.56 13.25
C MET A 53 0.20 -27.40 12.40
N LEU A 54 1.22 -28.01 13.01
CA LEU A 54 2.17 -28.89 12.34
C LEU A 54 1.74 -30.37 12.37
N SER A 55 0.66 -30.71 13.09
CA SER A 55 0.12 -32.08 13.12
C SER A 55 -0.54 -32.44 11.79
N GLN A 56 -0.73 -33.74 11.55
CA GLN A 56 -1.40 -34.21 10.34
C GLN A 56 -2.81 -33.63 10.18
N GLU A 57 -3.54 -33.46 11.29
CA GLU A 57 -4.86 -32.83 11.33
C GLU A 57 -4.79 -31.34 10.99
N GLY A 58 -3.81 -30.61 11.55
CA GLY A 58 -3.57 -29.20 11.25
C GLY A 58 -3.24 -28.96 9.78
N LEU A 59 -2.45 -29.86 9.18
CA LEU A 59 -2.09 -29.83 7.76
C LEU A 59 -3.32 -30.04 6.85
N TRP A 60 -4.19 -31.00 7.19
CA TRP A 60 -5.43 -31.23 6.44
C TRP A 60 -6.39 -30.05 6.51
N GLN A 61 -6.40 -29.33 7.62
CA GLN A 61 -7.22 -28.13 7.81
C GLN A 61 -6.61 -26.86 7.21
N VAL A 62 -5.41 -26.93 6.63
CA VAL A 62 -4.75 -25.75 6.03
C VAL A 62 -4.55 -24.67 7.12
N ALA A 63 -4.23 -25.13 8.34
CA ALA A 63 -4.21 -24.29 9.54
C ALA A 63 -3.07 -23.27 9.52
N VAL A 64 -1.93 -23.64 8.94
CA VAL A 64 -0.77 -22.74 8.79
C VAL A 64 -1.11 -21.57 7.87
N GLU A 65 -1.78 -21.81 6.75
CA GLU A 65 -2.16 -20.76 5.82
C GLU A 65 -3.25 -19.86 6.39
N GLY A 66 -4.24 -20.44 7.08
CA GLY A 66 -5.26 -19.66 7.79
C GLY A 66 -4.64 -18.73 8.84
N PHE A 67 -3.68 -19.24 9.62
CA PHE A 67 -2.94 -18.44 10.60
C PHE A 67 -2.09 -17.36 9.92
N TRP A 68 -1.39 -17.69 8.82
CA TRP A 68 -0.60 -16.73 8.06
C TRP A 68 -1.46 -15.61 7.47
N GLU A 69 -2.63 -15.93 6.90
CA GLU A 69 -3.57 -14.94 6.38
C GLU A 69 -4.06 -13.99 7.48
N GLN A 70 -4.35 -14.51 8.67
CA GLN A 70 -4.72 -13.70 9.83
C GLN A 70 -3.59 -12.75 10.24
N GLN A 71 -2.36 -13.27 10.37
CA GLN A 71 -1.18 -12.44 10.70
C GLN A 71 -0.93 -11.36 9.64
N GLN A 72 -1.01 -11.74 8.36
CA GLN A 72 -0.82 -10.81 7.26
C GLN A 72 -1.91 -9.74 7.21
N ALA A 73 -3.17 -10.09 7.51
CA ALA A 73 -4.29 -9.15 7.58
C ALA A 73 -4.03 -8.05 8.63
N VAL A 74 -3.46 -8.42 9.77
CA VAL A 74 -3.14 -7.50 10.88
C VAL A 74 -1.72 -6.90 10.76
N SER A 75 -1.03 -7.13 9.64
CA SER A 75 0.32 -6.57 9.45
C SER A 75 0.34 -5.04 9.58
N PRO A 76 1.44 -4.45 10.11
CA PRO A 76 1.55 -3.00 10.33
C PRO A 76 1.23 -2.16 9.08
N ILE A 77 1.63 -2.67 7.91
CA ILE A 77 1.39 -2.03 6.61
C ILE A 77 -0.10 -2.02 6.26
N ASN A 78 -0.81 -3.13 6.49
CA ASN A 78 -2.24 -3.21 6.22
C ASN A 78 -3.04 -2.34 7.20
N VAL A 79 -2.66 -2.32 8.48
CA VAL A 79 -3.26 -1.44 9.49
C VAL A 79 -3.02 0.02 9.15
N LEU A 80 -1.80 0.39 8.78
CA LEU A 80 -1.47 1.76 8.37
C LEU A 80 -2.26 2.18 7.12
N ARG A 81 -2.39 1.28 6.13
CA ARG A 81 -3.23 1.52 4.95
C ARG A 81 -4.68 1.78 5.33
N ALA A 82 -5.24 0.99 6.26
CA ALA A 82 -6.60 1.18 6.75
C ALA A 82 -6.76 2.50 7.53
N LEU A 83 -5.73 2.91 8.28
CA LEU A 83 -5.72 4.18 9.03
C LEU A 83 -5.68 5.39 8.10
N LEU A 84 -4.93 5.32 6.99
CA LEU A 84 -4.80 6.38 6.00
C LEU A 84 -5.93 6.42 4.96
N ALA A 85 -6.87 5.47 5.02
CA ALA A 85 -8.02 5.45 4.12
C ALA A 85 -8.92 6.67 4.34
N GLU A 86 -9.52 7.17 3.25
CA GLU A 86 -10.35 8.38 3.27
C GLU A 86 -11.53 8.28 4.26
N SER A 87 -12.16 7.10 4.38
CA SER A 87 -13.23 6.85 5.36
C SER A 87 -12.75 7.04 6.79
N THR A 88 -11.58 6.50 7.13
CA THR A 88 -11.00 6.56 8.48
C THR A 88 -10.54 7.98 8.81
N VAL A 89 -9.88 8.67 7.88
CA VAL A 89 -9.46 10.07 8.10
C VAL A 89 -10.68 10.98 8.29
N ASN A 90 -11.77 10.76 7.55
CA ASN A 90 -13.00 11.51 7.74
C ASN A 90 -13.67 11.22 9.10
N LEU A 91 -13.63 9.96 9.56
CA LEU A 91 -14.10 9.58 10.90
C LEU A 91 -13.26 10.31 11.96
N LEU A 92 -11.93 10.23 11.89
CA LEU A 92 -11.04 10.93 12.81
C LEU A 92 -11.28 12.44 12.83
N ARG A 93 -11.54 13.06 11.67
CA ARG A 93 -11.90 14.48 11.60
C ARG A 93 -13.19 14.81 12.35
N ARG A 94 -14.20 13.93 12.29
CA ARG A 94 -15.47 14.11 13.03
C ARG A 94 -15.23 14.01 14.53
N GLU A 95 -14.47 13.01 14.96
CA GLU A 95 -14.13 12.81 16.37
C GLU A 95 -13.30 13.97 16.92
N LEU A 96 -12.27 14.43 16.17
CA LEU A 96 -11.47 15.59 16.57
C LEU A 96 -12.31 16.86 16.69
N ARG A 97 -13.27 17.07 15.78
CA ARG A 97 -14.20 18.21 15.87
C ARG A 97 -15.10 18.09 17.10
N ALA A 98 -15.55 16.90 17.45
CA ALA A 98 -16.36 16.69 18.66
C ALA A 98 -15.56 16.99 19.93
N LEU A 99 -14.29 16.59 19.97
CA LEU A 99 -13.42 16.79 21.14
C LEU A 99 -12.89 18.22 21.29
N THR A 100 -12.55 18.89 20.18
CA THR A 100 -11.82 20.17 20.20
C THR A 100 -12.63 21.35 19.63
N GLY A 101 -13.75 21.09 18.95
CA GLY A 101 -14.49 22.09 18.19
C GLY A 101 -13.85 22.50 16.85
N TYR A 102 -12.60 22.10 16.58
CA TYR A 102 -11.85 22.50 15.39
C TYR A 102 -12.10 21.56 14.20
N ARG A 103 -12.30 22.14 13.01
CA ARG A 103 -12.43 21.39 11.76
C ARG A 103 -11.09 21.32 11.05
N ALA A 104 -10.33 20.27 11.31
CA ALA A 104 -9.05 20.03 10.66
C ALA A 104 -9.20 19.69 9.17
N GLU A 105 -8.20 20.07 8.38
CA GLU A 105 -8.05 19.69 6.97
C GLU A 105 -7.56 18.25 6.84
N THR A 106 -8.02 17.52 5.82
CA THR A 106 -7.75 16.10 5.63
C THR A 106 -6.25 15.84 5.42
N GLU A 107 -5.61 16.66 4.61
CA GLU A 107 -4.20 16.61 4.26
C GLU A 107 -3.33 16.84 5.51
N ARG A 108 -3.67 17.86 6.30
CA ARG A 108 -2.96 18.17 7.53
C ARG A 108 -3.06 17.04 8.55
N LEU A 109 -4.22 16.40 8.67
CA LEU A 109 -4.39 15.24 9.55
C LEU A 109 -3.53 14.06 9.13
N ARG A 110 -3.43 13.80 7.81
CA ARG A 110 -2.57 12.73 7.29
C ARG A 110 -1.11 12.99 7.59
N GLU A 111 -0.63 14.22 7.42
CA GLU A 111 0.75 14.60 7.76
C GLU A 111 1.05 14.35 9.25
N VAL A 112 0.15 14.76 10.14
CA VAL A 112 0.31 14.54 11.58
C VAL A 112 0.34 13.04 11.91
N LEU A 113 -0.57 12.25 11.32
CA LEU A 113 -0.58 10.80 11.50
C LEU A 113 0.75 10.17 11.04
N ILE A 114 1.24 10.54 9.86
CA ILE A 114 2.45 9.94 9.27
C ILE A 114 3.72 10.36 10.01
N HIS A 115 3.86 11.64 10.36
CA HIS A 115 5.12 12.19 10.86
C HIS A 115 5.23 12.23 12.39
N GLN A 116 4.10 12.22 13.11
CA GLN A 116 4.09 12.43 14.57
C GLN A 116 3.53 11.24 15.34
N VAL A 117 2.63 10.45 14.74
CA VAL A 117 1.96 9.33 15.42
C VAL A 117 2.54 7.98 15.00
N VAL A 118 2.73 7.78 13.70
CA VAL A 118 3.23 6.53 13.14
C VAL A 118 4.75 6.56 13.08
N ARG A 119 5.40 5.42 13.33
CA ARG A 119 6.85 5.32 13.15
C ARG A 119 7.19 5.44 11.66
N GLY A 120 8.18 6.27 11.34
CA GLY A 120 8.52 6.61 9.96
C GLY A 120 8.94 5.42 9.10
N ASP A 121 9.52 4.38 9.70
CA ASP A 121 9.92 3.13 9.04
C ASP A 121 8.74 2.37 8.42
N VAL A 122 7.63 2.23 9.15
CA VAL A 122 6.41 1.55 8.67
C VAL A 122 5.79 2.29 7.47
N TYR A 123 5.87 3.62 7.48
CA TYR A 123 5.37 4.44 6.37
C TYR A 123 6.21 4.27 5.09
N GLN A 124 7.55 4.23 5.21
CA GLN A 124 8.42 4.00 4.06
C GLN A 124 8.15 2.64 3.41
N GLN A 125 7.99 1.58 4.22
CA GLN A 125 7.65 0.25 3.72
C GLN A 125 6.30 0.23 2.98
N LEU A 126 5.31 1.01 3.42
CA LEU A 126 4.03 1.14 2.71
C LEU A 126 4.23 1.78 1.33
N LEU A 127 5.06 2.83 1.22
CA LEU A 127 5.35 3.49 -0.04
C LEU A 127 6.09 2.58 -1.02
N GLU A 128 7.07 1.80 -0.55
CA GLU A 128 7.78 0.81 -1.36
C GLU A 128 6.82 -0.24 -1.94
N LYS A 129 5.89 -0.75 -1.11
CA LYS A 129 4.89 -1.73 -1.56
C LYS A 129 3.81 -1.12 -2.46
N GLN A 130 3.52 0.18 -2.35
CA GLN A 130 2.50 0.87 -3.12
C GLN A 130 2.92 2.30 -3.51
N PRO A 131 3.75 2.46 -4.56
CA PRO A 131 4.26 3.77 -4.96
C PRO A 131 3.16 4.72 -5.51
N SER A 132 1.97 4.21 -5.78
CA SER A 132 0.81 5.02 -6.20
C SER A 132 0.33 5.97 -5.10
N LEU A 133 0.49 5.63 -3.82
CA LEU A 133 0.08 6.45 -2.68
C LEU A 133 0.98 7.68 -2.48
N ALA A 134 2.25 7.60 -2.90
CA ALA A 134 3.18 8.74 -2.89
C ALA A 134 2.74 9.89 -3.82
N ARG A 135 1.90 9.59 -4.83
CA ARG A 135 1.47 10.56 -5.84
C ARG A 135 0.19 11.28 -5.42
N THR A 136 0.20 11.90 -4.25
CA THR A 136 -0.85 12.87 -3.90
C THR A 136 -0.23 14.26 -3.97
N GLY A 137 -0.48 14.99 -5.06
CA GLY A 137 -0.03 16.39 -5.18
C GLY A 137 0.66 16.83 -6.49
N LYS A 138 0.36 16.24 -7.64
CA LYS A 138 0.31 17.05 -8.88
C LYS A 138 -1.10 16.95 -9.41
N GLY A 139 -1.99 17.74 -8.81
CA GLY A 139 -3.16 18.17 -9.55
C GLY A 139 -2.67 18.71 -10.88
N LYS A 140 -3.06 18.06 -11.98
CA LYS A 140 -3.03 18.73 -13.28
C LYS A 140 -3.94 19.94 -13.09
N VAL A 141 -3.36 21.10 -12.81
CA VAL A 141 -3.98 22.36 -13.20
C VAL A 141 -4.23 22.17 -14.69
N LYS A 142 -5.50 21.97 -15.06
CA LYS A 142 -5.92 22.19 -16.43
C LYS A 142 -5.66 23.68 -16.66
N THR A 143 -4.45 24.01 -17.08
CA THR A 143 -4.26 25.16 -17.94
C THR A 143 -5.21 24.90 -19.09
N ARG A 144 -6.34 25.61 -19.11
CA ARG A 144 -7.15 25.73 -20.31
C ARG A 144 -6.17 26.17 -21.36
N GLN A 145 -5.78 25.25 -22.26
CA GLN A 145 -5.18 25.66 -23.50
C GLN A 145 -6.22 26.58 -24.12
N ALA A 146 -5.96 27.88 -24.10
CA ALA A 146 -6.56 28.77 -25.07
C ALA A 146 -6.27 28.08 -26.39
N GLN A 147 -7.32 27.62 -27.08
CA GLN A 147 -7.17 27.25 -28.47
C GLN A 147 -6.43 28.41 -29.12
N PRO A 148 -5.29 28.20 -29.80
CA PRO A 148 -4.84 29.22 -30.71
C PRO A 148 -6.00 29.35 -31.69
N LEU A 149 -6.73 30.47 -31.62
CA LEU A 149 -7.51 30.92 -32.74
C LEU A 149 -6.50 30.90 -33.88
N SER A 150 -6.71 29.98 -34.82
CA SER A 150 -5.92 29.93 -36.04
C SER A 150 -6.16 31.27 -36.70
N ALA A 151 -5.26 32.22 -36.46
CA ALA A 151 -5.19 33.47 -37.17
C ALA A 151 -4.79 33.13 -38.60
N LYS A 152 -5.74 32.60 -39.37
CA LYS A 152 -5.79 32.84 -40.80
C LYS A 152 -6.29 34.27 -40.96
N CYS A 153 -5.45 35.23 -40.59
CA CYS A 153 -5.48 36.52 -41.25
C CYS A 153 -5.04 36.22 -42.68
N PHE A 154 -6.02 36.01 -43.55
CA PHE A 154 -5.81 35.87 -44.98
C PHE A 154 -5.50 37.26 -45.54
N ALA A 155 -4.33 37.80 -45.20
CA ALA A 155 -3.80 38.95 -45.90
C ALA A 155 -3.21 38.41 -47.21
N TYR A 156 -3.97 38.57 -48.29
CA TYR A 156 -3.46 38.32 -49.63
C TYR A 156 -2.42 39.42 -49.95
N THR A 157 -1.15 39.05 -49.99
CA THR A 157 -0.07 39.90 -50.52
C THR A 157 0.33 39.34 -51.89
N PRO A 158 0.04 40.04 -53.00
CA PRO A 158 0.49 39.62 -54.31
C PRO A 158 2.01 39.75 -54.42
N ASP A 159 2.63 38.79 -55.12
CA ASP A 159 4.06 38.75 -55.40
C ASP A 159 4.39 39.81 -56.49
N PRO A 160 5.36 40.73 -56.26
CA PRO A 160 5.64 41.82 -57.19
C PRO A 160 6.21 41.38 -58.55
N ASP A 161 6.79 40.18 -58.64
CA ASP A 161 7.46 39.70 -59.86
C ASP A 161 6.60 38.76 -60.73
N ASP A 162 5.39 38.39 -60.28
CA ASP A 162 4.45 37.58 -61.06
C ASP A 162 3.10 38.30 -61.26
N PRO A 163 2.87 38.92 -62.43
CA PRO A 163 1.64 39.66 -62.71
C PRO A 163 0.41 38.74 -62.89
N SER A 164 0.59 37.41 -62.97
CA SER A 164 -0.53 36.46 -63.09
C SER A 164 -1.32 36.30 -61.79
N THR A 165 -0.69 36.59 -60.65
CA THR A 165 -1.33 36.52 -59.33
C THR A 165 -2.36 37.62 -59.10
N TRP A 166 -2.28 38.75 -59.81
CA TRP A 166 -2.99 40.00 -59.50
C TRP A 166 -4.48 40.01 -59.84
N LYS A 167 -5.05 38.88 -60.26
CA LYS A 167 -6.48 38.77 -60.52
C LYS A 167 -7.18 38.10 -59.34
N LEU A 168 -7.90 38.91 -58.57
CA LEU A 168 -8.95 38.40 -57.70
C LEU A 168 -10.19 38.03 -58.53
N PRO A 169 -10.94 36.97 -58.16
CA PRO A 169 -12.19 36.57 -58.82
C PRO A 169 -13.33 37.57 -58.61
#